data_AF-A0A9P1BWG0-F1
#
_entry.id   AF-A0A9P1BWG0-F1
#
_cell.length_a   1.000
_cell.length_b   1.000
_cell.length_c   1.000
_cell.angle_alpha   90.00
_cell.angle_beta   90.00
_cell.angle_gamma   90.00
#
_symmetry.space_group_name_H-M   'P 1'
#
loop_
_entity.id
_entity.type
_entity.pdbx_description
1 polymer ?
#
loop_
_entity_poly.entity_id
_entity_poly.type
_entity_poly.pdbx_seq_one_letter_code
_entity_poly.pdbx_strand_id
1 'polypeptide(L)'
;MEDQRVHTLFDAITHSDLAWLKTTFAESFDFDFNCFNPANNPLLGCTALQCVVACFLGTDNEEVEKEALKIASWLVKRGADPNLRCRREFPQARDWMSIFLEKQDHSDIRYAVAGHSAYSMLAQVQRDMRTSKYAENWAPYLRKLQNLMSTLALTKPETTTVSMNPLVLDVWEKFSADKQWHDLVVQGIDGEVTAHAAFVACVSPVVASMLASNMKEASSKRIEVDVSKKALSFLLELLYTGCSSKAFCTRSFGLQTLDLAHRWQIDHVVEMLQNPLAQHLSVENFPEVAESAVLKDLQKLKMACRNFAFEHPEVMSDDLPQAVQEWLQLRKPARVNKKQRIFY
;
A
#
# COMPACT_ATOMS: atom_id res chain seq x y z
N MET A 1 -39.86 -2.83 5.58
CA MET A 1 -39.99 -1.91 4.43
C MET A 1 -38.58 -1.61 4.00
N GLU A 2 -38.22 -2.13 2.83
CA GLU A 2 -36.95 -1.92 2.15
C GLU A 2 -36.63 -0.42 2.07
N ASP A 3 -35.37 -0.04 2.30
CA ASP A 3 -34.48 0.36 1.20
C ASP A 3 -33.17 0.91 1.78
N GLN A 4 -32.08 0.16 1.61
CA GLN A 4 -30.80 0.69 1.12
C GLN A 4 -29.80 -0.46 1.14
N ARG A 5 -29.64 -1.06 -0.03
CA ARG A 5 -28.49 -1.90 -0.34
C ARG A 5 -27.25 -1.05 -0.08
N VAL A 6 -26.48 -1.39 0.96
CA VAL A 6 -25.12 -0.87 1.13
C VAL A 6 -24.34 -1.29 -0.12
N HIS A 7 -24.12 -0.34 -1.03
CA HIS A 7 -23.53 -0.62 -2.33
C HIS A 7 -22.03 -0.37 -2.35
N THR A 8 -21.52 0.43 -1.40
CA THR A 8 -20.13 0.87 -1.36
C THR A 8 -19.55 0.87 0.06
N LEU A 9 -18.21 0.92 0.16
CA LEU A 9 -17.47 1.13 1.41
C LEU A 9 -17.97 2.37 2.17
N PHE A 10 -18.28 3.45 1.44
CA PHE A 10 -18.73 4.70 2.03
C PHE A 10 -20.15 4.63 2.58
N ASP A 11 -21.06 3.94 1.88
CA ASP A 11 -22.42 3.71 2.39
C ASP A 11 -22.35 2.93 3.71
N ALA A 12 -21.47 1.94 3.79
CA ALA A 12 -21.29 1.19 5.03
C ALA A 12 -20.74 2.06 6.17
N ILE A 13 -19.78 2.94 5.89
CA ILE A 13 -19.22 3.87 6.89
C ILE A 13 -20.28 4.88 7.36
N THR A 14 -21.05 5.45 6.43
CA THR A 14 -22.11 6.43 6.78
C THR A 14 -23.24 5.84 7.57
N HIS A 15 -23.64 4.59 7.27
CA HIS A 15 -24.64 3.86 8.03
C HIS A 15 -24.07 3.17 9.28
N SER A 16 -22.77 3.33 9.56
CA SER A 16 -22.07 2.68 10.67
C SER A 16 -22.23 1.15 10.69
N ASP A 17 -22.25 0.53 9.51
CA ASP A 17 -22.44 -0.91 9.32
C ASP A 17 -21.10 -1.67 9.30
N LEU A 18 -20.52 -1.88 10.49
CA LEU A 18 -19.31 -2.67 10.64
C LEU A 18 -19.49 -4.14 10.25
N ALA A 19 -20.70 -4.69 10.40
CA ALA A 19 -20.96 -6.10 10.09
C ALA A 19 -20.86 -6.35 8.59
N TRP A 20 -21.43 -5.45 7.79
CA TRP A 20 -21.30 -5.49 6.34
C TRP A 20 -19.85 -5.29 5.90
N LEU A 21 -19.12 -4.31 6.47
CA LEU A 21 -17.70 -4.10 6.17
C LEU A 21 -16.88 -5.37 6.42
N LYS A 22 -17.10 -6.00 7.58
CA LYS A 22 -16.42 -7.25 7.93
C LYS A 22 -16.81 -8.37 6.98
N THR A 23 -18.07 -8.48 6.55
CA THR A 23 -18.52 -9.57 5.68
C THR A 23 -17.99 -9.38 4.25
N THR A 24 -18.06 -8.17 3.70
CA THR A 24 -17.65 -7.84 2.33
C THR A 24 -16.14 -7.87 2.15
N PHE A 25 -15.38 -7.47 3.19
CA PHE A 25 -13.91 -7.40 3.15
C PHE A 25 -13.25 -8.40 4.11
N ALA A 26 -13.97 -9.44 4.55
CA ALA A 26 -13.46 -10.47 5.47
C ALA A 26 -12.26 -11.20 4.89
N GLU A 27 -12.33 -11.52 3.58
CA GLU A 27 -11.45 -12.49 2.91
C GLU A 27 -10.48 -11.85 1.91
N SER A 28 -10.67 -10.59 1.51
CA SER A 28 -9.77 -9.89 0.60
C SER A 28 -8.69 -9.13 1.38
N PHE A 29 -7.56 -9.81 1.65
CA PHE A 29 -6.35 -9.17 2.18
C PHE A 29 -5.77 -8.09 1.21
N ASP A 30 -6.27 -8.07 -0.04
CA ASP A 30 -5.83 -7.17 -1.11
C ASP A 30 -6.65 -5.88 -1.26
N PHE A 31 -7.72 -5.68 -0.48
CA PHE A 31 -8.45 -4.40 -0.57
C PHE A 31 -7.64 -3.29 0.11
N ASP A 32 -7.07 -2.39 -0.70
CA ASP A 32 -6.33 -1.25 -0.17
C ASP A 32 -7.28 -0.14 0.29
N PHE A 33 -7.43 0.01 1.61
CA PHE A 33 -8.20 1.09 2.24
C PHE A 33 -7.60 2.50 2.05
N ASN A 34 -6.38 2.58 1.50
CA ASN A 34 -5.72 3.82 1.10
C ASN A 34 -6.02 4.20 -0.35
N CYS A 35 -6.75 3.37 -1.11
CA CYS A 35 -7.07 3.68 -2.49
C CYS A 35 -8.14 4.77 -2.61
N PHE A 36 -7.88 5.77 -3.45
CA PHE A 36 -8.85 6.78 -3.87
C PHE A 36 -9.59 6.25 -5.12
N ASN A 37 -10.52 5.31 -4.96
CA ASN A 37 -11.28 4.77 -6.10
C ASN A 37 -12.63 5.50 -6.25
N PRO A 38 -12.85 6.30 -7.31
CA PRO A 38 -14.13 6.98 -7.58
C PRO A 38 -15.31 6.02 -7.79
N ALA A 39 -15.06 4.78 -8.24
CA ALA A 39 -16.10 3.77 -8.44
C ALA A 39 -16.63 3.19 -7.11
N ASN A 40 -15.82 3.21 -6.06
CA ASN A 40 -16.21 2.82 -4.70
C ASN A 40 -16.54 4.04 -3.82
N ASN A 41 -16.43 5.24 -4.39
CA ASN A 41 -16.58 6.50 -3.70
C ASN A 41 -17.23 7.57 -4.62
N PRO A 42 -18.56 7.60 -4.71
CA PRO A 42 -19.29 8.70 -5.37
C PRO A 42 -19.18 10.03 -4.60
N LEU A 43 -18.64 10.01 -3.37
CA LEU A 43 -18.44 11.16 -2.49
C LEU A 43 -16.95 11.48 -2.30
N LEU A 44 -16.32 11.87 -3.40
CA LEU A 44 -15.43 13.03 -3.37
C LEU A 44 -14.05 12.86 -2.69
N GLY A 45 -13.13 12.08 -3.26
CA GLY A 45 -11.67 12.24 -3.05
C GLY A 45 -11.08 12.03 -1.64
N CYS A 46 -11.90 11.78 -0.61
CA CYS A 46 -11.48 11.61 0.79
C CYS A 46 -11.00 10.18 1.08
N THR A 47 -10.17 10.01 2.12
CA THR A 47 -9.79 8.67 2.62
C THR A 47 -10.91 8.04 3.45
N ALA A 48 -10.94 6.71 3.55
CA ALA A 48 -11.93 6.00 4.38
C ALA A 48 -11.96 6.51 5.83
N LEU A 49 -10.79 6.82 6.39
CA LEU A 49 -10.68 7.37 7.75
C LEU A 49 -11.22 8.80 7.86
N GLN A 50 -11.06 9.64 6.84
CA GLN A 50 -11.69 10.98 6.83
C GLN A 50 -13.22 10.88 6.75
N CYS A 51 -13.75 9.89 6.03
CA CYS A 51 -15.19 9.62 6.00
C CYS A 51 -15.69 9.23 7.40
N VAL A 52 -14.95 8.38 8.13
CA VAL A 52 -15.27 8.05 9.51
C VAL A 52 -15.22 9.28 10.41
N VAL A 53 -14.20 10.13 10.28
CA VAL A 53 -14.11 11.39 11.05
C VAL A 53 -15.33 12.27 10.80
N ALA A 54 -15.75 12.42 9.54
CA ALA A 54 -16.91 13.23 9.21
C ALA A 54 -18.23 12.66 9.78
N CYS A 55 -18.45 11.35 9.67
CA CYS A 55 -19.64 10.70 10.23
C CYS A 55 -19.66 10.81 11.75
N PHE A 56 -18.50 10.61 12.39
CA PHE A 56 -18.34 10.71 13.82
C PHE A 56 -18.60 12.12 14.36
N LEU A 57 -18.24 13.16 13.61
CA LEU A 57 -18.46 14.55 14.03
C LEU A 57 -19.86 15.09 13.70
N GLY A 58 -20.56 14.47 12.74
CA GLY A 58 -21.90 14.85 12.32
C GLY A 58 -23.04 14.18 13.11
N THR A 59 -22.73 13.34 14.10
CA THR A 59 -23.73 12.59 14.87
C THR A 59 -23.76 12.99 16.34
N ASP A 60 -24.96 13.05 16.90
CA ASP A 60 -25.19 13.12 18.35
C ASP A 60 -25.70 11.79 18.93
N ASN A 61 -25.77 10.74 18.10
CA ASN A 61 -26.19 9.40 18.52
C ASN A 61 -24.98 8.60 19.05
N GLU A 62 -25.01 8.27 20.35
CA GLU A 62 -23.95 7.54 21.04
C GLU A 62 -23.67 6.14 20.45
N GLU A 63 -24.68 5.45 19.92
CA GLU A 63 -24.48 4.13 19.29
C GLU A 63 -23.76 4.25 17.95
N VAL A 64 -24.08 5.28 17.17
CA VAL A 64 -23.37 5.61 15.92
C VAL A 64 -21.92 6.01 16.23
N GLU A 65 -21.68 6.77 17.30
CA GLU A 65 -20.32 7.11 17.74
C GLU A 65 -19.50 5.86 18.11
N LYS A 66 -20.08 4.93 18.88
CA LYS A 66 -19.42 3.67 19.25
C LYS A 66 -19.07 2.82 18.03
N GLU A 67 -20.00 2.68 17.08
CA GLU A 67 -19.73 1.93 15.85
C GLU A 67 -18.68 2.62 14.97
N ALA A 68 -18.74 3.94 14.83
CA ALA A 68 -17.72 4.69 14.09
C ALA A 68 -16.31 4.52 14.68
N LEU A 69 -16.16 4.47 16.02
CA LEU A 69 -14.88 4.15 16.66
C LEU A 69 -14.41 2.72 16.35
N LYS A 70 -15.32 1.74 16.35
CA LYS A 70 -15.00 0.36 15.98
C LYS A 70 -14.59 0.25 14.51
N ILE A 71 -15.26 0.97 13.62
CA ILE A 71 -14.93 1.06 12.19
C ILE A 71 -13.55 1.70 12.02
N ALA A 72 -13.27 2.83 12.70
CA ALA A 72 -11.96 3.49 12.67
C ALA A 72 -10.84 2.52 13.05
N SER A 73 -11.00 1.80 14.17
CA SER A 73 -10.03 0.81 14.62
C SER A 73 -9.88 -0.34 13.63
N TRP A 74 -11.00 -0.86 13.11
CA TRP A 74 -10.97 -1.95 12.13
C TRP A 74 -10.27 -1.55 10.82
N LEU A 75 -10.51 -0.34 10.30
CA LEU A 75 -9.84 0.18 9.11
C LEU A 75 -8.33 0.30 9.32
N VAL A 76 -7.89 0.87 10.45
CA VAL A 76 -6.45 0.98 10.76
C VAL A 76 -5.82 -0.41 10.90
N LYS A 77 -6.50 -1.35 11.55
CA LYS A 77 -6.06 -2.75 11.62
C LYS A 77 -5.92 -3.37 10.23
N ARG A 78 -6.79 -3.02 9.29
CA ARG A 78 -6.73 -3.49 7.89
C ARG A 78 -5.80 -2.65 7.00
N GLY A 79 -4.96 -1.78 7.58
CA GLY A 79 -3.91 -1.07 6.85
C GLY A 79 -4.28 0.31 6.33
N ALA A 80 -5.44 0.88 6.72
CA ALA A 80 -5.73 2.28 6.45
C ALA A 80 -4.77 3.20 7.22
N ASP A 81 -4.10 4.11 6.53
CA ASP A 81 -3.12 5.04 7.12
C ASP A 81 -3.80 6.35 7.57
N PRO A 82 -3.82 6.66 8.88
CA PRO A 82 -4.37 7.92 9.38
C PRO A 82 -3.60 9.18 8.95
N ASN A 83 -2.36 9.04 8.48
CA ASN A 83 -1.53 10.12 7.96
C ASN A 83 -1.72 10.36 6.46
N LEU A 84 -2.40 9.46 5.75
CA LEU A 84 -2.66 9.62 4.33
C LEU A 84 -3.51 10.87 4.08
N ARG A 85 -2.99 11.78 3.26
CA ARG A 85 -3.65 13.04 2.91
C ARG A 85 -4.55 12.87 1.69
N CYS A 86 -5.75 13.44 1.75
CA CYS A 86 -6.62 13.62 0.59
C CYS A 86 -5.93 14.49 -0.46
N ARG A 87 -5.95 14.08 -1.74
CA ARG A 87 -5.36 14.88 -2.83
C ARG A 87 -6.31 15.97 -3.32
N ARG A 88 -5.75 17.16 -3.62
CA ARG A 88 -6.47 18.31 -4.18
C ARG A 88 -6.90 18.14 -5.64
N GLU A 89 -6.33 17.17 -6.33
CA GLU A 89 -6.41 17.06 -7.79
C GLU A 89 -7.61 16.24 -8.29
N PHE A 90 -8.42 15.66 -7.38
CA PHE A 90 -9.68 15.07 -7.78
C PHE A 90 -10.68 16.22 -8.01
N PRO A 91 -11.17 16.47 -9.24
CA PRO A 91 -12.09 17.58 -9.54
C PRO A 91 -13.42 17.46 -8.79
N GLN A 92 -13.69 16.27 -8.28
CA GLN A 92 -14.85 15.93 -7.49
C GLN A 92 -14.51 15.85 -5.99
N ALA A 93 -13.33 16.23 -5.48
CA ALA A 93 -13.10 16.25 -4.03
C ALA A 93 -13.94 17.37 -3.38
N ARG A 94 -14.48 17.11 -2.19
CA ARG A 94 -15.20 18.14 -1.42
C ARG A 94 -14.14 19.07 -0.86
N ASP A 95 -14.12 20.32 -1.32
CA ASP A 95 -13.15 21.31 -0.84
C ASP A 95 -13.25 21.52 0.68
N TRP A 96 -14.46 21.36 1.24
CA TRP A 96 -14.75 21.56 2.64
C TRP A 96 -15.88 20.65 3.14
N MET A 97 -15.89 20.44 4.46
CA MET A 97 -17.00 19.86 5.21
C MET A 97 -17.33 20.77 6.38
N SER A 98 -18.54 20.63 6.92
CA SER A 98 -19.05 21.48 8.00
C SER A 98 -19.71 20.67 9.10
N ILE A 99 -19.45 21.05 10.34
CA ILE A 99 -20.16 20.54 11.52
C ILE A 99 -21.11 21.65 12.00
N PHE A 100 -22.36 21.26 12.26
CA PHE A 100 -23.40 22.14 12.75
C PHE A 100 -23.82 21.73 14.15
N LEU A 101 -24.02 22.72 15.02
CA LEU A 101 -24.77 22.52 16.26
C LEU A 101 -26.25 22.75 15.94
N GLU A 102 -27.05 21.68 15.92
CA GLU A 102 -28.48 21.70 15.54
C GLU A 102 -29.37 22.64 16.39
N LYS A 103 -28.82 23.31 17.42
CA LYS A 103 -29.60 24.08 18.39
C LYS A 103 -29.26 25.57 18.47
N GLN A 104 -28.27 26.09 17.74
CA GLN A 104 -27.98 27.53 17.73
C GLN A 104 -27.47 27.98 16.36
N ASP A 105 -28.21 28.89 15.73
CA ASP A 105 -28.20 29.24 14.30
C ASP A 105 -26.87 29.80 13.72
N HIS A 106 -25.76 29.83 14.46
CA HIS A 106 -24.53 30.54 14.01
C HIS A 106 -23.19 29.92 14.44
N SER A 107 -23.16 28.65 14.81
CA SER A 107 -21.92 27.95 15.15
C SER A 107 -21.62 26.84 14.14
N ASP A 108 -21.27 27.23 12.91
CA ASP A 108 -20.70 26.31 11.91
C ASP A 108 -19.18 26.31 11.99
N ILE A 109 -18.59 25.13 11.99
CA ILE A 109 -17.15 24.97 11.77
C ILE A 109 -16.98 24.32 10.41
N ARG A 110 -16.42 25.10 9.48
CA ARG A 110 -16.02 24.61 8.15
C ARG A 110 -14.55 24.28 8.17
N TYR A 111 -14.20 23.10 7.68
CA TYR A 111 -12.82 22.65 7.59
C TYR A 111 -12.54 22.07 6.21
N ALA A 112 -11.33 22.31 5.73
CA ALA A 112 -10.87 21.77 4.46
C ALA A 112 -10.61 20.26 4.59
N VAL A 113 -11.09 19.48 3.62
CA VAL A 113 -10.81 18.04 3.57
C VAL A 113 -9.63 17.74 2.65
N ALA A 114 -9.55 18.46 1.53
CA ALA A 114 -8.46 18.36 0.58
C ALA A 114 -7.12 18.82 1.20
N GLY A 115 -6.07 18.03 1.04
CA GLY A 115 -4.74 18.28 1.61
C GLY A 115 -4.57 17.89 3.08
N HIS A 116 -5.65 17.48 3.75
CA HIS A 116 -5.60 16.98 5.12
C HIS A 116 -5.58 15.44 5.16
N SER A 117 -4.93 14.89 6.18
CA SER A 117 -5.08 13.50 6.61
C SER A 117 -6.17 13.41 7.68
N ALA A 118 -6.51 12.21 8.16
CA ALA A 118 -7.42 12.06 9.29
C ALA A 118 -6.89 12.80 10.53
N TYR A 119 -5.58 12.68 10.82
CA TYR A 119 -4.97 13.42 11.94
C TYR A 119 -4.98 14.93 11.74
N SER A 120 -4.54 15.42 10.58
CA SER A 120 -4.47 16.88 10.38
C SER A 120 -5.86 17.50 10.25
N MET A 121 -6.89 16.73 9.88
CA MET A 121 -8.30 17.13 9.92
C MET A 121 -8.78 17.24 11.37
N LEU A 122 -8.59 16.20 12.19
CA LEU A 122 -8.97 16.21 13.61
C LEU A 122 -8.30 17.37 14.37
N ALA A 123 -7.00 17.59 14.14
CA ALA A 123 -6.26 18.68 14.76
C ALA A 123 -6.76 20.07 14.34
N GLN A 124 -7.14 20.23 13.06
CA GLN A 124 -7.70 21.49 12.55
C GLN A 124 -9.07 21.76 13.17
N VAL A 125 -9.97 20.78 13.16
CA VAL A 125 -11.31 20.92 13.78
C VAL A 125 -11.18 21.22 15.28
N GLN A 126 -10.27 20.54 15.98
CA GLN A 126 -10.03 20.80 17.41
C GLN A 126 -9.55 22.24 17.66
N ARG A 127 -8.67 22.76 16.80
CA ARG A 127 -8.22 24.15 16.87
C ARG A 127 -9.39 25.11 16.66
N ASP A 128 -10.17 24.89 15.60
CA ASP A 128 -11.27 25.78 15.22
C ASP A 128 -12.39 25.80 16.27
N MET A 129 -12.69 24.65 16.89
CA MET A 129 -13.62 24.55 18.04
C MET A 129 -13.16 25.37 19.23
N ARG A 130 -11.85 25.33 19.55
CA ARG A 130 -11.28 26.07 20.69
C ARG A 130 -11.19 27.57 20.44
N THR A 131 -10.96 27.99 19.21
CA THR A 131 -10.85 29.41 18.83
C THR A 131 -12.18 30.03 18.39
N SER A 132 -13.25 29.23 18.31
CA SER A 132 -14.59 29.70 17.98
C SER A 132 -15.13 30.66 19.04
N LYS A 133 -15.92 31.65 18.59
CA LYS A 133 -16.69 32.53 19.48
C LYS A 133 -17.60 31.76 20.46
N TYR A 134 -17.95 30.52 20.13
CA TYR A 134 -18.79 29.63 20.92
C TYR A 134 -18.02 28.45 21.51
N ALA A 135 -16.74 28.63 21.87
CA ALA A 135 -15.86 27.57 22.38
C ALA A 135 -16.48 26.72 23.51
N GLU A 136 -17.26 27.33 24.40
CA GLU A 136 -17.95 26.64 25.50
C GLU A 136 -18.94 25.58 25.00
N ASN A 137 -19.65 25.87 23.90
CA ASN A 137 -20.62 24.95 23.29
C ASN A 137 -19.95 23.72 22.66
N TRP A 138 -18.67 23.84 22.28
CA TRP A 138 -17.90 22.76 21.66
C TRP A 138 -17.24 21.81 22.67
N ALA A 139 -17.27 22.11 23.97
CA ALA A 139 -16.62 21.31 25.00
C ALA A 139 -16.99 19.80 24.99
N PRO A 140 -18.25 19.39 24.73
CA PRO A 140 -18.60 17.98 24.57
C PRO A 140 -17.96 17.34 23.33
N TYR A 141 -17.94 18.06 22.20
CA TYR A 141 -17.37 17.59 20.93
C TYR A 141 -15.84 17.48 20.98
N LEU A 142 -15.18 18.35 21.75
CA LEU A 142 -13.73 18.25 22.00
C LEU A 142 -13.35 16.94 22.70
N ARG A 143 -14.21 16.41 23.60
CA ARG A 143 -13.99 15.09 24.21
C ARG A 143 -14.20 13.96 23.20
N LYS A 144 -15.23 14.05 22.37
CA LYS A 144 -15.48 13.09 21.27
C LYS A 144 -14.24 13.01 20.34
N LEU A 145 -13.73 14.16 19.90
CA LEU A 145 -12.52 14.26 19.07
C LEU A 145 -11.30 13.61 19.72
N GLN A 146 -11.11 13.84 21.02
CA GLN A 146 -10.01 13.24 21.77
C GLN A 146 -10.08 11.71 21.75
N ASN A 147 -11.28 11.14 21.93
CA ASN A 147 -11.49 9.69 21.87
C ASN A 147 -11.13 9.11 20.50
N LEU A 148 -11.61 9.72 19.41
CA LEU A 148 -11.29 9.27 18.05
C LEU A 148 -9.79 9.39 17.75
N MET A 149 -9.14 10.49 18.13
CA MET A 149 -7.68 10.64 17.98
C MET A 149 -6.92 9.56 18.76
N SER A 150 -7.33 9.26 20.00
CA SER A 150 -6.73 8.19 20.79
C SER A 150 -6.94 6.81 20.16
N THR A 151 -8.13 6.53 19.60
CA THR A 151 -8.39 5.27 18.89
C THR A 151 -7.49 5.12 17.68
N LEU A 152 -7.32 6.16 16.86
CA LEU A 152 -6.42 6.12 15.70
C LEU A 152 -4.95 5.97 16.11
N ALA A 153 -4.54 6.59 17.22
CA ALA A 153 -3.15 6.55 17.69
C ALA A 153 -2.78 5.21 18.35
N LEU A 154 -3.71 4.58 19.05
CA LEU A 154 -3.48 3.32 19.77
C LEU A 154 -3.70 2.09 18.90
N THR A 155 -4.46 2.21 17.81
CA THR A 155 -4.69 1.09 16.91
C THR A 155 -3.48 0.86 16.03
N LYS A 156 -2.94 -0.37 16.05
CA LYS A 156 -1.89 -0.80 15.13
C LYS A 156 -2.48 -1.62 13.98
N PRO A 157 -1.87 -1.58 12.79
CA PRO A 157 -2.19 -2.52 11.72
C PRO A 157 -2.10 -3.97 12.24
N GLU A 158 -3.08 -4.80 11.89
CA GLU A 158 -3.00 -6.25 12.04
C GLU A 158 -2.00 -6.75 10.99
N THR A 159 -0.72 -6.64 11.30
CA THR A 159 0.27 -7.51 10.67
C THR A 159 0.13 -8.86 11.34
N THR A 160 -0.08 -9.93 10.56
CA THR A 160 0.03 -11.31 11.05
C THR A 160 1.51 -11.59 11.33
N THR A 161 2.06 -10.96 12.36
CA THR A 161 3.40 -11.26 12.87
C THR A 161 3.27 -12.50 13.72
N VAL A 162 3.65 -13.64 13.14
CA VAL A 162 3.82 -14.87 13.92
C VAL A 162 5.11 -14.70 14.71
N SER A 163 5.01 -14.69 16.04
CA SER A 163 6.20 -14.71 16.89
C SER A 163 6.94 -16.03 16.68
N MET A 164 8.09 -15.95 16.03
CA MET A 164 8.98 -17.10 15.84
C MET A 164 10.02 -17.14 16.96
N ASN A 165 10.27 -18.32 17.51
CA ASN A 165 11.36 -18.51 18.45
C ASN A 165 12.70 -18.26 17.71
N PRO A 166 13.57 -17.35 18.19
CA PRO A 166 14.85 -17.06 17.55
C PRO A 166 15.71 -18.30 17.27
N LEU A 167 15.61 -19.35 18.11
CA LEU A 167 16.34 -20.61 17.91
C LEU A 167 15.94 -21.33 16.61
N VAL A 168 14.74 -21.11 16.09
CA VAL A 168 14.32 -21.67 14.79
C VAL A 168 15.00 -20.92 13.65
N LEU A 169 15.11 -19.59 13.74
CA LEU A 169 15.86 -18.79 12.77
C LEU A 169 17.34 -19.18 12.76
N ASP A 170 17.94 -19.40 13.94
CA ASP A 170 19.33 -19.87 14.05
C ASP A 170 19.56 -21.19 13.30
N VAL A 171 18.58 -22.10 13.30
CA VAL A 171 18.65 -23.36 12.54
C VAL A 171 18.65 -23.10 11.04
N TRP A 172 17.76 -22.23 10.55
CA TRP A 172 17.71 -21.87 9.13
C TRP A 172 18.93 -21.09 8.66
N GLU A 173 19.48 -20.21 9.49
CA GLU A 173 20.73 -19.50 9.23
C GLU A 173 21.91 -20.47 9.13
N LYS A 174 22.02 -21.42 10.08
CA LYS A 174 23.04 -22.48 10.03
C LYS A 174 22.87 -23.35 8.80
N PHE A 175 21.65 -23.75 8.48
CA PHE A 175 21.34 -24.55 7.30
C PHE A 175 21.75 -23.80 6.02
N SER A 176 21.40 -22.51 5.89
CA SER A 176 21.80 -21.69 4.75
C SER A 176 23.31 -21.45 4.65
N ALA A 177 24.02 -21.42 5.78
CA ALA A 177 25.47 -21.18 5.82
C ALA A 177 26.29 -22.46 5.54
N ASP A 178 25.71 -23.63 5.75
CA ASP A 178 26.38 -24.92 5.54
C ASP A 178 26.47 -25.28 4.05
N LYS A 179 27.51 -24.75 3.41
CA LYS A 179 27.79 -24.98 2.00
C LYS A 179 28.11 -26.43 1.64
N GLN A 180 28.34 -27.32 2.62
CA GLN A 180 28.66 -28.72 2.36
C GLN A 180 27.52 -29.44 1.61
N TRP A 181 26.28 -29.04 1.86
CA TRP A 181 25.08 -29.68 1.30
C TRP A 181 24.48 -28.91 0.13
N HIS A 182 25.13 -27.83 -0.31
CA HIS A 182 24.69 -27.08 -1.47
C HIS A 182 24.95 -27.88 -2.75
N ASP A 183 23.88 -28.14 -3.49
CA ASP A 183 23.85 -28.91 -4.73
C ASP A 183 23.34 -28.08 -5.92
N LEU A 184 23.12 -26.78 -5.73
CA LEU A 184 22.78 -25.81 -6.77
C LEU A 184 23.79 -24.65 -6.80
N VAL A 185 24.27 -24.30 -7.99
CA VAL A 185 25.07 -23.09 -8.25
C VAL A 185 24.23 -22.08 -9.02
N VAL A 186 24.13 -20.85 -8.52
CA VAL A 186 23.50 -19.74 -9.24
C VAL A 186 24.58 -18.72 -9.58
N GLN A 187 24.85 -18.59 -10.87
CA GLN A 187 25.86 -17.71 -11.42
C GLN A 187 25.24 -16.35 -11.73
N GLY A 188 25.63 -15.32 -10.98
CA GLY A 188 25.33 -13.92 -11.29
C GLY A 188 26.41 -13.28 -12.16
N ILE A 189 26.25 -11.99 -12.46
CA ILE A 189 27.12 -11.22 -13.35
C ILE A 189 28.54 -11.02 -12.81
N ASP A 190 28.69 -10.91 -11.48
CA ASP A 190 29.94 -10.58 -10.78
C ASP A 190 30.37 -11.68 -9.79
N GLY A 191 29.70 -12.83 -9.83
CA GLY A 191 30.08 -14.01 -9.07
C GLY A 191 28.94 -14.99 -8.83
N GLU A 192 29.29 -16.13 -8.25
CA GLU A 192 28.35 -17.21 -7.94
C GLU A 192 27.93 -17.22 -6.47
N VAL A 193 26.74 -17.75 -6.25
CA VAL A 193 26.23 -18.21 -4.95
C VAL A 193 25.85 -19.68 -5.06
N THR A 194 25.82 -20.38 -3.93
CA THR A 194 25.40 -21.78 -3.86
C THR A 194 24.21 -21.93 -2.92
N ALA A 195 23.35 -22.92 -3.17
CA ALA A 195 22.14 -23.17 -2.38
C ALA A 195 21.73 -24.65 -2.46
N HIS A 196 20.68 -25.01 -1.69
CA HIS A 196 20.01 -26.30 -1.79
C HIS A 196 18.97 -26.27 -2.94
N ALA A 197 19.19 -27.07 -3.97
CA ALA A 197 18.34 -27.20 -5.15
C ALA A 197 16.89 -27.53 -4.78
N ALA A 198 16.70 -28.49 -3.87
CA ALA A 198 15.39 -28.91 -3.39
C ALA A 198 14.63 -27.77 -2.71
N PHE A 199 15.33 -26.94 -1.92
CA PHE A 199 14.72 -25.81 -1.24
C PHE A 199 14.29 -24.73 -2.23
N VAL A 200 15.18 -24.31 -3.14
CA VAL A 200 14.87 -23.29 -4.14
C VAL A 200 13.77 -23.76 -5.10
N ALA A 201 13.77 -25.03 -5.49
CA ALA A 201 12.70 -25.61 -6.30
C ALA A 201 11.35 -25.64 -5.55
N CYS A 202 11.35 -25.91 -4.25
CA CYS A 202 10.12 -25.89 -3.45
C CYS A 202 9.44 -24.51 -3.46
N VAL A 203 10.24 -23.44 -3.42
CA VAL A 203 9.73 -22.06 -3.34
C VAL A 203 9.57 -21.36 -4.69
N SER A 204 10.12 -21.92 -5.77
CA SER A 204 10.04 -21.37 -7.11
C SER A 204 9.57 -22.43 -8.12
N PRO A 205 8.33 -22.32 -8.63
CA PRO A 205 7.82 -23.20 -9.68
C PRO A 205 8.68 -23.19 -10.96
N VAL A 206 9.29 -22.03 -11.26
CA VAL A 206 10.18 -21.85 -12.40
C VAL A 206 11.47 -22.64 -12.21
N VAL A 207 12.11 -22.53 -11.04
CA VAL A 207 13.33 -23.30 -10.74
C VAL A 207 13.02 -24.79 -10.64
N ALA A 208 11.88 -25.19 -10.05
CA ALA A 208 11.44 -26.59 -10.04
C ALA A 208 11.35 -27.16 -11.45
N SER A 209 10.67 -26.43 -12.34
CA SER A 209 10.53 -26.82 -13.75
C SER A 209 11.87 -26.87 -14.47
N MET A 210 12.74 -25.88 -14.23
CA MET A 210 14.09 -25.81 -14.80
C MET A 210 14.93 -27.02 -14.38
N LEU A 211 14.89 -27.40 -13.10
CA LEU A 211 15.68 -28.51 -12.54
C LEU A 211 15.11 -29.90 -12.82
N ALA A 212 13.82 -29.99 -13.19
CA ALA A 212 13.16 -31.21 -13.62
C ALA A 212 13.19 -31.43 -15.14
N SER A 213 13.65 -30.42 -15.91
CA SER A 213 13.75 -30.48 -17.36
C SER A 213 14.92 -31.32 -17.86
N ASN A 214 15.02 -31.53 -19.17
CA ASN A 214 16.20 -32.11 -19.82
C ASN A 214 17.22 -31.04 -20.27
N MET A 215 17.15 -29.82 -19.72
CA MET A 215 18.04 -28.72 -20.09
C MET A 215 19.37 -28.78 -19.33
N LYS A 216 20.34 -27.96 -19.78
CA LYS A 216 21.70 -27.91 -19.22
C LYS A 216 21.67 -27.59 -17.72
N GLU A 217 20.74 -26.76 -17.30
CA GLU A 217 20.55 -26.32 -15.91
C GLU A 217 20.20 -27.51 -15.01
N ALA A 218 19.38 -28.44 -15.48
CA ALA A 218 19.01 -29.64 -14.73
C ALA A 218 20.19 -30.61 -14.58
N SER A 219 20.96 -30.82 -15.65
CA SER A 219 22.09 -31.76 -15.65
C SER A 219 23.32 -31.22 -14.92
N SER A 220 23.59 -29.92 -15.03
CA SER A 220 24.75 -29.26 -14.40
C SER A 220 24.45 -28.69 -13.02
N LYS A 221 23.17 -28.63 -12.62
CA LYS A 221 22.71 -27.91 -11.43
C LYS A 221 23.30 -26.51 -11.31
N ARG A 222 23.39 -25.83 -12.46
CA ARG A 222 23.89 -24.47 -12.58
C ARG A 222 22.89 -23.60 -13.33
N ILE A 223 22.51 -22.49 -12.73
CA ILE A 223 21.58 -21.51 -13.31
C ILE A 223 22.33 -20.20 -13.50
N GLU A 224 22.30 -19.65 -14.72
CA GLU A 224 22.89 -18.35 -15.04
C GLU A 224 21.83 -17.26 -15.01
N VAL A 225 22.12 -16.14 -14.34
CA VAL A 225 21.21 -15.00 -14.22
C VAL A 225 21.96 -13.67 -14.40
N ASP A 226 21.22 -12.67 -14.85
CA ASP A 226 21.65 -11.30 -15.16
C ASP A 226 21.63 -10.34 -13.96
N VAL A 227 21.76 -10.86 -12.73
CA VAL A 227 21.77 -10.06 -11.50
C VAL A 227 23.08 -10.19 -10.74
N SER A 228 23.37 -9.24 -9.86
CA SER A 228 24.59 -9.28 -9.03
C SER A 228 24.56 -10.40 -7.98
N LYS A 229 25.74 -10.86 -7.58
CA LYS A 229 25.97 -11.76 -6.45
C LYS A 229 25.35 -11.22 -5.17
N LYS A 230 25.35 -9.89 -4.98
CA LYS A 230 24.70 -9.23 -3.83
C LYS A 230 23.19 -9.43 -3.86
N ALA A 231 22.55 -9.19 -5.00
CA ALA A 231 21.12 -9.44 -5.18
C ALA A 231 20.76 -10.91 -4.98
N LEU A 232 21.57 -11.82 -5.52
CA LEU A 232 21.41 -13.27 -5.30
C LEU A 232 21.53 -13.67 -3.83
N SER A 233 22.56 -13.17 -3.15
CA SER A 233 22.78 -13.46 -1.73
C SER A 233 21.64 -12.92 -0.87
N PHE A 234 21.09 -11.76 -1.25
CA PHE A 234 19.95 -11.15 -0.57
C PHE A 234 18.65 -11.92 -0.84
N LEU A 235 18.40 -12.36 -2.08
CA LEU A 235 17.29 -13.26 -2.39
C LEU A 235 17.34 -14.52 -1.53
N LEU A 236 18.48 -15.22 -1.53
CA LEU A 236 18.64 -16.45 -0.74
C LEU A 236 18.44 -16.20 0.77
N GLU A 237 18.98 -15.12 1.32
CA GLU A 237 18.78 -14.74 2.74
C GLU A 237 17.29 -14.60 3.08
N LEU A 238 16.52 -13.94 2.21
CA LEU A 238 15.07 -13.80 2.37
C LEU A 238 14.35 -15.15 2.23
N LEU A 239 14.77 -16.03 1.31
CA LEU A 239 14.17 -17.35 1.16
C LEU A 239 14.37 -18.23 2.41
N TYR A 240 15.59 -18.28 2.94
CA TYR A 240 15.89 -19.16 4.08
C TYR A 240 15.33 -18.64 5.40
N THR A 241 15.39 -17.33 5.64
CA THR A 241 15.11 -16.78 6.97
C THR A 241 13.86 -15.92 7.04
N GLY A 242 13.30 -15.50 5.90
CA GLY A 242 12.19 -14.56 5.86
C GLY A 242 12.54 -13.16 6.38
N CYS A 243 13.83 -12.89 6.62
CA CYS A 243 14.33 -11.64 7.18
C CYS A 243 15.64 -11.25 6.49
N SER A 244 16.11 -10.02 6.73
CA SER A 244 17.46 -9.61 6.35
C SER A 244 18.09 -8.77 7.43
N SER A 245 19.36 -9.09 7.71
CA SER A 245 20.22 -8.29 8.59
C SER A 245 20.92 -7.13 7.86
N LYS A 246 20.94 -7.18 6.52
CA LYS A 246 21.64 -6.21 5.67
C LYS A 246 20.85 -4.92 5.51
N ALA A 247 21.55 -3.80 5.50
CA ALA A 247 20.99 -2.50 5.14
C ALA A 247 20.40 -2.57 3.73
N PHE A 248 19.08 -2.38 3.63
CA PHE A 248 18.37 -2.41 2.35
C PHE A 248 18.83 -1.24 1.47
N CYS A 249 19.16 -1.52 0.22
CA CYS A 249 19.54 -0.50 -0.74
C CYS A 249 18.83 -0.75 -2.07
N THR A 250 17.77 0.04 -2.30
CA THR A 250 16.90 -0.01 -3.49
C THR A 250 17.70 -0.04 -4.80
N ARG A 251 18.65 0.89 -4.95
CA ARG A 251 19.41 1.12 -6.19
C ARG A 251 20.49 0.07 -6.46
N SER A 252 21.05 -0.56 -5.43
CA SER A 252 22.21 -1.44 -5.61
C SER A 252 21.82 -2.90 -5.85
N PHE A 253 20.87 -3.43 -5.08
CA PHE A 253 20.48 -4.84 -5.20
C PHE A 253 18.99 -5.10 -4.96
N GLY A 254 18.25 -4.16 -4.34
CA GLY A 254 16.83 -4.34 -4.03
C GLY A 254 15.97 -4.59 -5.27
N LEU A 255 16.10 -3.74 -6.30
CA LEU A 255 15.37 -3.92 -7.57
C LEU A 255 15.78 -5.19 -8.32
N GLN A 256 17.09 -5.49 -8.40
CA GLN A 256 17.57 -6.73 -9.03
C GLN A 256 17.00 -7.98 -8.34
N THR A 257 16.86 -7.94 -7.02
CA THR A 257 16.27 -9.02 -6.22
C THR A 257 14.78 -9.17 -6.53
N LEU A 258 14.04 -8.05 -6.58
CA LEU A 258 12.63 -8.04 -6.97
C LEU A 258 12.44 -8.60 -8.38
N ASP A 259 13.28 -8.19 -9.33
CA ASP A 259 13.24 -8.64 -10.72
C ASP A 259 13.46 -10.15 -10.83
N LEU A 260 14.44 -10.69 -10.10
CA LEU A 260 14.68 -12.12 -10.08
C LEU A 260 13.55 -12.89 -9.38
N ALA A 261 13.09 -12.42 -8.21
CA ALA A 261 12.01 -13.06 -7.47
C ALA A 261 10.72 -13.14 -8.30
N HIS A 262 10.37 -12.06 -9.01
CA HIS A 262 9.22 -12.03 -9.91
C HIS A 262 9.39 -13.01 -11.09
N ARG A 263 10.55 -13.03 -11.75
CA ARG A 263 10.83 -13.99 -12.84
C ARG A 263 10.79 -15.44 -12.38
N TRP A 264 11.23 -15.70 -11.15
CA TRP A 264 11.21 -17.02 -10.53
C TRP A 264 9.87 -17.35 -9.87
N GLN A 265 8.87 -16.46 -9.95
CA GLN A 265 7.54 -16.63 -9.37
C GLN A 265 7.59 -16.95 -7.87
N ILE A 266 8.39 -16.16 -7.13
CA ILE A 266 8.53 -16.27 -5.68
C ILE A 266 7.72 -15.15 -5.03
N ASP A 267 6.40 -15.34 -4.98
CA ASP A 267 5.44 -14.29 -4.66
C ASP A 267 5.64 -13.69 -3.26
N HIS A 268 5.97 -14.51 -2.27
CA HIS A 268 6.19 -14.03 -0.91
C HIS A 268 7.40 -13.08 -0.82
N VAL A 269 8.48 -13.32 -1.56
CA VAL A 269 9.62 -12.38 -1.60
C VAL A 269 9.26 -11.12 -2.37
N VAL A 270 8.50 -11.24 -3.46
CA VAL A 270 7.97 -10.07 -4.19
C VAL A 270 7.16 -9.20 -3.25
N GLU A 271 6.29 -9.78 -2.43
CA GLU A 271 5.51 -9.05 -1.42
C GLU A 271 6.40 -8.39 -0.36
N MET A 272 7.36 -9.14 0.21
CA MET A 272 8.29 -8.62 1.22
C MET A 272 9.11 -7.43 0.74
N LEU A 273 9.45 -7.38 -0.55
CA LEU A 273 10.27 -6.31 -1.12
C LEU A 273 9.50 -5.03 -1.45
N GLN A 274 8.18 -5.09 -1.64
CA GLN A 274 7.39 -3.90 -2.00
C GLN A 274 7.45 -2.82 -0.91
N ASN A 275 7.38 -3.19 0.37
CA ASN A 275 7.38 -2.22 1.47
C ASN A 275 8.74 -1.51 1.66
N PRO A 276 9.89 -2.20 1.75
CA PRO A 276 11.19 -1.53 1.79
C PRO A 276 11.45 -0.66 0.56
N LEU A 277 11.07 -1.11 -0.64
CA LEU A 277 11.21 -0.31 -1.86
C LEU A 277 10.40 0.99 -1.77
N ALA A 278 9.15 0.91 -1.28
CA ALA A 278 8.29 2.07 -1.07
C ALA A 278 8.87 3.05 -0.02
N GLN A 279 9.37 2.53 1.11
CA GLN A 279 9.93 3.35 2.19
C GLN A 279 11.22 4.08 1.82
N HIS A 280 11.99 3.52 0.87
CA HIS A 280 13.25 4.08 0.41
C HIS A 280 13.15 4.75 -0.97
N LEU A 281 11.93 5.13 -1.40
CA LEU A 281 11.75 5.95 -2.60
C LEU A 281 12.46 7.30 -2.45
N SER A 282 13.13 7.73 -3.52
CA SER A 282 13.78 9.03 -3.62
C SER A 282 13.67 9.55 -5.06
N VAL A 283 13.87 10.86 -5.25
CA VAL A 283 13.89 11.49 -6.58
C VAL A 283 14.85 10.76 -7.53
N GLU A 284 15.99 10.29 -7.00
CA GLU A 284 17.02 9.61 -7.80
C GLU A 284 16.63 8.19 -8.25
N ASN A 285 15.93 7.43 -7.39
CA ASN A 285 15.61 6.03 -7.68
C ASN A 285 14.18 5.83 -8.23
N PHE A 286 13.35 6.87 -8.16
CA PHE A 286 11.96 6.83 -8.57
C PHE A 286 11.74 6.26 -9.98
N PRO A 287 12.49 6.66 -11.03
CA PRO A 287 12.24 6.17 -12.38
C PRO A 287 12.38 4.64 -12.49
N GLU A 288 13.44 4.09 -11.92
CA GLU A 288 13.74 2.65 -11.93
C GLU A 288 12.71 1.85 -11.12
N VAL A 289 12.31 2.36 -9.94
CA VAL A 289 11.33 1.69 -9.08
C VAL A 289 9.93 1.73 -9.69
N ALA A 290 9.51 2.88 -10.22
CA ALA A 290 8.21 3.05 -10.85
C ALA A 290 8.08 2.19 -12.12
N GLU A 291 9.13 2.13 -12.94
CA GLU A 291 9.15 1.25 -14.11
C GLU A 291 9.02 -0.22 -13.71
N SER A 292 9.79 -0.67 -12.72
CA SER A 292 9.70 -2.05 -12.22
C SER A 292 8.31 -2.36 -11.68
N ALA A 293 7.69 -1.43 -10.94
CA ALA A 293 6.34 -1.58 -10.41
C ALA A 293 5.27 -1.69 -11.52
N VAL A 294 5.39 -0.90 -12.58
CA VAL A 294 4.46 -0.91 -13.72
C VAL A 294 4.62 -2.18 -14.55
N LEU A 295 5.85 -2.53 -14.94
CA LEU A 295 6.11 -3.68 -15.81
C LEU A 295 5.73 -5.03 -15.16
N LYS A 296 5.78 -5.10 -13.83
CA LYS A 296 5.45 -6.31 -13.05
C LYS A 296 4.06 -6.25 -12.39
N ASP A 297 3.28 -5.21 -12.70
CA ASP A 297 1.94 -4.97 -12.16
C ASP A 297 1.84 -4.98 -10.61
N LEU A 298 2.86 -4.49 -9.92
CA LEU A 298 2.94 -4.52 -8.46
C LEU A 298 2.10 -3.41 -7.82
N GLN A 299 0.85 -3.70 -7.47
CA GLN A 299 -0.12 -2.68 -7.05
C GLN A 299 0.35 -1.84 -5.84
N LYS A 300 0.85 -2.48 -4.77
CA LYS A 300 1.29 -1.76 -3.56
C LYS A 300 2.44 -0.79 -3.89
N LEU A 301 3.41 -1.25 -4.69
CA LEU A 301 4.54 -0.41 -5.10
C LEU A 301 4.14 0.69 -6.10
N LYS A 302 3.27 0.39 -7.08
CA LYS A 302 2.71 1.40 -8.00
C LYS A 302 2.00 2.51 -7.23
N MET A 303 1.25 2.17 -6.19
CA MET A 303 0.58 3.16 -5.35
C MET A 303 1.58 4.02 -4.58
N ALA A 304 2.61 3.42 -3.97
CA ALA A 304 3.67 4.16 -3.31
C ALA A 304 4.40 5.11 -4.29
N CYS A 305 4.77 4.63 -5.49
CA CYS A 305 5.37 5.46 -6.53
C CYS A 305 4.43 6.60 -6.94
N ARG A 306 3.15 6.33 -7.14
CA ARG A 306 2.18 7.36 -7.49
C ARG A 306 2.11 8.42 -6.40
N ASN A 307 2.07 8.01 -5.14
CA ASN A 307 2.05 8.91 -3.99
C ASN A 307 3.31 9.78 -3.95
N PHE A 308 4.46 9.18 -4.12
CA PHE A 308 5.74 9.87 -4.15
C PHE A 308 5.81 10.90 -5.29
N ALA A 309 5.36 10.54 -6.49
CA ALA A 309 5.38 11.45 -7.63
C ALA A 309 4.50 12.69 -7.42
N PHE A 310 3.35 12.53 -6.75
CA PHE A 310 2.50 13.66 -6.40
C PHE A 310 3.09 14.56 -5.31
N GLU A 311 3.83 13.99 -4.35
CA GLU A 311 4.52 14.77 -3.32
C GLU A 311 5.77 15.48 -3.84
N HIS A 312 6.39 14.92 -4.88
CA HIS A 312 7.59 15.41 -5.53
C HIS A 312 7.37 15.63 -7.04
N PRO A 313 6.64 16.68 -7.46
CA PRO A 313 6.34 16.92 -8.87
C PRO A 313 7.58 17.00 -9.77
N GLU A 314 8.75 17.31 -9.21
CA GLU A 314 10.04 17.31 -9.90
C GLU A 314 10.41 15.95 -10.54
N VAL A 315 9.85 14.84 -10.06
CA VAL A 315 10.10 13.52 -10.66
C VAL A 315 9.27 13.27 -11.91
N MET A 316 8.21 14.06 -12.15
CA MET A 316 7.33 13.95 -13.31
C MET A 316 7.94 14.67 -14.53
N SER A 317 9.15 14.27 -14.93
CA SER A 317 9.84 14.81 -16.10
C SER A 317 9.57 13.99 -17.37
N ASP A 318 9.87 14.58 -18.53
CA ASP A 318 9.81 13.90 -19.84
C ASP A 318 10.87 12.78 -20.00
N ASP A 319 11.80 12.65 -19.04
CA ASP A 319 12.87 11.64 -19.03
C ASP A 319 12.44 10.32 -18.37
N LEU A 320 11.20 10.23 -17.87
CA LEU A 320 10.69 8.99 -17.28
C LEU A 320 10.56 7.86 -18.32
N PRO A 321 10.74 6.59 -17.92
CA PRO A 321 10.50 5.46 -18.81
C PRO A 321 9.09 5.47 -19.41
N GLN A 322 8.95 5.03 -20.67
CA GLN A 322 7.70 5.13 -21.44
C GLN A 322 6.51 4.50 -20.70
N ALA A 323 6.71 3.31 -20.10
CA ALA A 323 5.66 2.62 -19.35
C ALA A 323 5.14 3.46 -18.17
N VAL A 324 6.03 4.20 -17.49
CA VAL A 324 5.68 5.08 -16.37
C VAL A 324 4.94 6.32 -16.87
N GLN A 325 5.38 6.92 -17.97
CA GLN A 325 4.69 8.08 -18.57
C GLN A 325 3.25 7.75 -18.99
N GLU A 326 3.05 6.60 -19.63
CA GLU A 326 1.74 6.11 -20.03
C GLU A 326 0.85 5.83 -18.82
N TRP A 327 1.40 5.17 -17.80
CA TRP A 327 0.68 4.86 -16.55
C TRP A 327 0.29 6.13 -15.76
N LEU A 328 1.17 7.13 -15.68
CA LEU A 328 0.89 8.43 -15.06
C LEU A 328 0.03 9.36 -15.93
N GLN A 329 -0.31 8.95 -17.16
CA GLN A 329 -1.08 9.74 -18.13
C GLN A 329 -0.41 11.07 -18.51
N LEU A 330 0.93 11.11 -18.49
CA LEU A 330 1.72 12.30 -18.85
C LEU A 330 1.73 12.53 -20.38
N ARG A 331 1.43 11.51 -21.19
CA ARG A 331 1.26 11.64 -22.64
C ARG A 331 -0.22 11.65 -23.04
N LYS A 332 -0.61 12.58 -23.92
CA LYS A 332 -1.90 12.52 -24.64
C LYS A 332 -1.94 11.25 -25.50
N PRO A 333 -3.06 10.52 -25.56
CA PRO A 333 -3.17 9.34 -26.42
C PRO A 333 -2.83 9.72 -27.86
N ALA A 334 -1.96 8.93 -28.49
CA ALA A 334 -1.61 9.12 -29.89
C ALA A 334 -2.89 9.17 -30.73
N ARG A 335 -3.09 10.26 -31.48
CA ARG A 335 -4.20 10.37 -32.44
C ARG A 335 -4.10 9.19 -33.40
N VAL A 336 -4.99 8.21 -33.23
CA VAL A 336 -5.19 7.16 -34.22
C VAL A 336 -5.73 7.86 -35.47
N ASN A 337 -4.86 8.06 -36.46
CA ASN A 337 -5.26 8.49 -37.79
C ASN A 337 -6.14 7.38 -38.39
N LYS A 338 -7.46 7.49 -38.21
CA LYS A 338 -8.44 6.73 -38.99
C LYS A 338 -8.28 7.15 -40.44
N LYS A 339 -7.41 6.46 -41.19
CA LYS A 339 -7.50 6.44 -42.65
C LYS A 339 -8.89 5.91 -43.00
N GLN A 340 -9.76 6.79 -43.49
CA GLN A 340 -11.02 6.44 -44.12
C GLN A 340 -10.73 5.39 -45.20
N ARG A 341 -11.15 4.15 -44.97
CA ARG A 341 -11.35 3.19 -46.05
C ARG A 341 -12.66 3.57 -46.72
N ILE A 342 -12.55 4.33 -47.80
CA ILE A 342 -13.59 4.43 -48.81
C ILE A 342 -13.68 3.04 -49.45
N PHE A 343 -14.78 2.34 -49.23
CA PHE A 343 -15.15 1.20 -50.06
C PHE A 343 -15.90 1.73 -51.28
N TYR A 344 -15.49 1.23 -52.45
CA TYR A 344 -16.06 1.54 -53.77
C TYR A 344 -17.55 1.19 -53.88
#